data_AF-A0A3M1SYX2-F1
#
_entry.id   AF-A0A3M1SYX2-F1
#
_cell.length_a   1.000
_cell.length_b   1.000
_cell.length_c   1.000
_cell.angle_alpha   90.00
_cell.angle_beta   90.00
_cell.angle_gamma   90.00
#
_symmetry.space_group_name_H-M   'P 1'
#
loop_
_entity.id
_entity.type
_entity.pdbx_description
1 polymer ?
#
loop_
_entity_poly.entity_id
_entity_poly.type
_entity_poly.pdbx_seq_one_letter_code
_entity_poly.pdbx_strand_id
1 'polypeptide(L)' 'MVALIFLYSFGSLQQCNLTGADLNNADFRNADLSGAILSTIKLEGANFCGATMPDGTISEEGCEVEEDEE' A
#
# COMPACT_ATOMS: atom_id res chain seq x y z
N MET A 1 15.43 12.75 3.60
CA MET A 1 15.61 11.48 4.35
C MET A 1 14.40 10.58 4.10
N VAL A 2 14.03 10.43 2.82
CA VAL A 2 12.98 9.51 2.37
C VAL A 2 13.64 8.15 2.28
N ALA A 3 12.99 7.13 2.83
CA ALA A 3 13.49 5.78 2.91
C ALA A 3 14.12 5.38 1.56
N LEU A 4 15.45 5.31 1.55
CA LEU A 4 16.21 4.72 0.46
C LEU A 4 15.94 3.22 0.53
N ILE A 5 14.75 2.80 0.10
CA ILE A 5 14.41 1.42 -0.19
C ILE A 5 15.10 1.10 -1.52
N PHE A 6 16.43 1.08 -1.47
CA PHE A 6 17.19 0.23 -2.35
C PHE A 6 16.93 -1.18 -1.85
N LEU A 7 16.13 -1.95 -2.57
CA LEU A 7 16.45 -3.31 -3.03
C LEU A 7 15.18 -3.97 -3.60
N TYR A 8 15.07 -3.92 -4.93
CA TYR A 8 14.75 -5.05 -5.79
C TYR A 8 13.83 -6.15 -5.21
N SER A 9 12.52 -5.97 -5.32
CA SER A 9 11.63 -7.01 -5.85
C SER A 9 10.25 -6.38 -6.07
N PHE A 10 9.57 -6.78 -7.13
CA PHE A 10 8.22 -6.33 -7.47
C PHE A 10 7.27 -6.42 -6.26
N GLY A 11 6.88 -5.28 -5.67
CA GLY A 11 5.71 -5.16 -4.79
C GLY A 11 5.79 -5.69 -3.36
N SER A 12 6.98 -6.00 -2.81
CA SER A 12 7.09 -6.45 -1.41
C SER A 12 7.59 -5.33 -0.50
N LEU A 13 6.70 -4.84 0.37
CA LEU A 13 6.98 -3.88 1.44
C LEU A 13 6.88 -4.55 2.82
N GLN A 14 7.05 -5.87 2.84
CA GLN A 14 6.95 -6.68 4.05
C GLN A 14 7.90 -6.15 5.13
N GLN A 15 7.38 -6.04 6.36
CA GLN A 15 8.15 -5.59 7.52
C GLN A 15 8.82 -4.20 7.38
N CYS A 16 8.41 -3.39 6.39
CA CYS A 16 8.95 -2.05 6.22
C CYS A 16 8.38 -1.09 7.27
N ASN A 17 9.24 -0.23 7.83
CA ASN A 17 8.79 0.87 8.67
C ASN A 17 8.46 2.08 7.81
N LEU A 18 7.16 2.34 7.63
CA LEU A 18 6.63 3.46 6.85
C LEU A 18 6.12 4.58 7.77
N THR A 19 6.49 4.58 9.05
CA THR A 19 5.96 5.55 10.02
C THR A 19 6.20 6.99 9.58
N GLY A 20 5.15 7.79 9.47
CA GLY A 20 5.24 9.18 9.01
C GLY A 20 5.51 9.37 7.51
N ALA A 21 5.47 8.29 6.71
CA ALA A 21 5.59 8.40 5.26
C ALA A 21 4.37 9.11 4.66
N ASP A 22 4.65 9.93 3.64
CA ASP A 22 3.62 10.53 2.80
C ASP A 22 3.40 9.59 1.60
N LEU A 23 2.27 8.89 1.60
CA LEU A 23 1.87 7.93 0.58
C LEU A 23 0.61 8.39 -0.16
N ASN A 24 0.32 9.70 -0.14
CA ASN A 24 -0.85 10.24 -0.82
C ASN A 24 -0.78 9.95 -2.32
N ASN A 25 -1.90 9.47 -2.89
CA ASN A 25 -2.02 9.05 -4.31
C ASN A 25 -1.01 7.96 -4.74
N ALA A 26 -0.44 7.20 -3.81
CA ALA A 26 0.44 6.09 -4.13
C ALA A 26 -0.34 4.86 -4.58
N ASP A 27 0.22 4.10 -5.53
CA ASP A 27 -0.36 2.87 -6.05
C ASP A 27 0.29 1.65 -5.38
N PHE A 28 -0.48 0.97 -4.54
CA PHE A 28 -0.11 -0.27 -3.85
C PHE A 28 -0.99 -1.44 -4.29
N ARG A 29 -1.58 -1.39 -5.48
CA ARG A 29 -2.42 -2.50 -5.96
C ARG A 29 -1.64 -3.82 -5.97
N ASN A 30 -2.23 -4.85 -5.39
CA ASN A 30 -1.61 -6.17 -5.21
C ASN A 30 -0.26 -6.17 -4.46
N ALA A 31 0.05 -5.11 -3.71
CA ALA A 31 1.28 -5.04 -2.92
C ALA A 31 1.17 -5.88 -1.65
N ASP A 32 2.30 -6.45 -1.21
CA ASP A 32 2.38 -7.17 0.05
C ASP A 32 2.99 -6.28 1.13
N LEU A 33 2.13 -5.78 2.03
CA LEU A 33 2.47 -4.97 3.21
C LEU A 33 2.46 -5.83 4.50
N SER A 34 2.50 -7.16 4.40
CA SER A 34 2.44 -8.02 5.59
C SER A 34 3.56 -7.68 6.59
N GLY A 35 3.17 -7.44 7.84
CA GLY A 35 4.08 -6.98 8.89
C GLY A 35 4.64 -5.56 8.74
N ALA A 36 4.22 -4.77 7.75
CA ALA A 36 4.65 -3.37 7.63
C ALA A 36 4.10 -2.49 8.76
N ILE A 37 4.90 -1.51 9.20
CA ILE A 37 4.51 -0.56 10.25
C ILE A 37 3.96 0.70 9.58
N LEU A 38 2.63 0.83 9.58
CA LEU A 38 1.85 1.90 8.94
C LEU A 38 1.38 2.98 9.95
N SER A 39 2.20 3.33 10.93
CA SER A 39 1.81 4.31 11.96
C SER A 39 1.94 5.75 11.46
N THR A 40 0.91 6.57 11.68
CA THR A 40 0.97 8.02 11.40
C THR A 40 1.28 8.34 9.93
N ILE A 41 0.79 7.52 9.00
CA ILE A 41 0.99 7.71 7.55
C ILE A 41 -0.14 8.54 6.94
N LYS A 42 0.14 9.17 5.80
CA LYS A 42 -0.88 9.83 4.98
C LYS A 42 -1.22 8.94 3.79
N LEU A 43 -2.50 8.59 3.65
CA LEU A 43 -3.02 7.66 2.65
C LEU A 43 -4.10 8.29 1.75
N GLU A 44 -4.22 9.61 1.74
CA GLU A 44 -5.27 10.28 1.00
C GLU A 44 -5.11 9.99 -0.51
N GLY A 45 -6.12 9.34 -1.10
CA GLY A 45 -6.11 8.91 -2.50
C GLY A 45 -5.19 7.73 -2.83
N ALA A 46 -4.59 7.05 -1.84
CA ALA A 46 -3.78 5.86 -2.07
C ALA A 46 -4.64 4.67 -2.52
N ASN A 47 -4.13 3.86 -3.45
CA ASN A 47 -4.82 2.69 -3.97
C ASN A 47 -4.24 1.41 -3.34
N PHE A 48 -5.05 0.70 -2.56
CA PHE A 48 -4.69 -0.56 -1.90
C PHE A 48 -5.47 -1.75 -2.45
N CYS A 49 -6.07 -1.64 -3.63
CA CYS A 49 -6.89 -2.70 -4.21
C CYS A 49 -6.09 -4.01 -4.37
N GLY A 50 -6.52 -5.07 -3.69
CA GLY A 50 -5.84 -6.36 -3.68
C GLY A 50 -4.55 -6.40 -2.84
N ALA A 51 -4.23 -5.35 -2.08
CA ALA A 51 -3.02 -5.29 -1.26
C ALA A 51 -3.18 -6.13 0.01
N THR A 52 -2.15 -6.89 0.39
CA THR A 52 -2.11 -7.59 1.69
C THR A 52 -1.68 -6.61 2.77
N MET A 53 -2.58 -6.27 3.68
CA MET A 53 -2.37 -5.37 4.81
C MET A 53 -1.45 -5.98 5.89
N PRO A 54 -0.92 -5.17 6.82
CA PRO A 54 -0.01 -5.66 7.86
C PRO A 54 -0.57 -6.77 8.74
N ASP A 55 -1.89 -6.84 8.90
CA ASP A 55 -2.62 -7.86 9.64
C ASP A 55 -2.86 -9.16 8.84
N GLY A 56 -2.44 -9.18 7.56
CA GLY A 56 -2.62 -10.30 6.64
C GLY A 56 -3.96 -10.30 5.89
N THR A 57 -4.81 -9.27 6.07
CA THR A 57 -6.06 -9.12 5.31
C THR A 57 -5.80 -8.52 3.93
N ILE A 58 -6.71 -8.74 2.98
CA ILE A 58 -6.66 -8.08 1.67
C ILE A 58 -7.49 -6.80 1.74
N SER A 59 -6.91 -5.67 1.33
CA SER A 59 -7.62 -4.40 1.20
C SER A 59 -8.28 -4.26 -0.15
N GLU A 60 -9.46 -3.65 -0.17
CA GLU A 60 -10.21 -3.29 -1.37
C GLU A 60 -10.33 -1.76 -1.51
N GLU A 61 -9.55 -0.99 -0.73
CA GLU A 61 -9.58 0.47 -0.79
C GLU A 61 -8.95 1.00 -2.08
N GLY A 62 -9.63 1.95 -2.72
CA GLY A 62 -9.17 2.51 -3.99
C GLY A 62 -9.34 1.57 -5.18
N CYS A 63 -10.05 0.44 -5.04
CA CYS A 63 -10.54 -0.29 -6.20
C CYS A 63 -11.50 0.62 -6.96
N GLU A 64 -11.08 1.09 -8.14
CA GLU A 64 -12.01 1.59 -9.14
C GLU A 64 -12.88 0.39 -9.52
N VAL A 65 -14.09 0.37 -8.98
CA VAL A 65 -15.16 -0.45 -9.55
C VAL A 65 -15.41 0.16 -10.92
N GLU A 66 -14.92 -0.51 -11.96
CA GLU A 66 -15.45 -0.28 -13.29
C GLU A 66 -16.93 -0.66 -13.20
N GLU A 67 -17.80 0.35 -13.16
CA GLU A 67 -19.22 0.14 -13.38
C GLU A 67 -19.34 -0.34 -14.82
N ASP A 68 -19.43 -1.65 -15.01
CA ASP A 68 -19.83 -2.24 -16.29
C ASP A 68 -21.20 -1.65 -16.65
N GLU A 69 -21.21 -0.66 -17.54
CA GLU A 69 -22.43 -0.16 -18.18
C GLU A 69 -22.99 -1.28 -19.08
N GLU A 70 -24.03 -1.97 -18.63
CA GLU A 70 -25.00 -2.65 -19.51
C GLU A 70 -26.41 -2.06 -19.36
#